data_AF-A0A7S7W0K9-F1
#
_entry.id   AF-A0A7S7W0K9-F1
#
_cell.length_a   1.000
_cell.length_b   1.000
_cell.length_c   1.000
_cell.angle_alpha   90.00
_cell.angle_beta   90.00
_cell.angle_gamma   90.00
#
_symmetry.space_group_name_H-M   'P 1'
#
loop_
_entity.id
_entity.type
_entity.pdbx_description
1 polymer ?
#
loop_
_entity_poly.entity_id
_entity_poly.type
_entity_poly.pdbx_seq_one_letter_code
_entity_poly.pdbx_strand_id
1 'polypeptide(L)'
;MGDGIVRPQDQPLHVQAQIRVAQAPAPGKPISSGIASQTTPPPAASEPFNLNHEIVEALNKATVDALTVYETDIGTRRAIEQSNLAPAAKQHKLAQLRPSLERHATEVRNMADANVEWQQRFLRQAWDAKREAGEASKRAGKTLWLARHTVHSETPGAAQYFDSVYGEVDRTRIQKERTENVYDEAQRHAGEAHKLQLRVYHLLGVKPPPLPLE
;
A
#
# COMPACT_ATOMS: atom_id res chain seq x y z
N MET A 1 -25.48 42.80 26.35
CA MET A 1 -25.98 42.12 25.14
C MET A 1 -24.75 41.54 24.48
N GLY A 2 -24.48 40.27 24.74
CA GLY A 2 -23.20 39.63 24.43
C GLY A 2 -23.32 38.74 23.20
N ASP A 3 -22.50 39.02 22.19
CA ASP A 3 -22.18 38.11 21.11
C ASP A 3 -21.30 36.98 21.67
N GLY A 4 -21.94 35.82 21.88
CA GLY A 4 -21.33 34.61 22.41
C GLY A 4 -20.87 33.68 21.29
N ILE A 5 -19.55 33.56 21.17
CA ILE A 5 -18.81 32.51 20.48
C ILE A 5 -19.36 31.12 20.86
N VAL A 6 -19.65 30.25 19.88
CA VAL A 6 -19.77 28.81 20.13
C VAL A 6 -18.99 28.02 19.07
N ARG A 7 -17.99 27.30 19.58
CA ARG A 7 -17.12 26.33 18.89
C ARG A 7 -17.91 25.09 18.43
N PRO A 8 -17.45 24.35 17.43
CA PRO A 8 -17.87 22.96 17.25
C PRO A 8 -17.07 22.07 18.22
N GLN A 9 -17.75 21.41 19.15
CA GLN A 9 -17.22 20.25 19.88
C GLN A 9 -18.19 19.07 19.74
N ASP A 10 -17.60 17.98 19.24
CA ASP A 10 -17.76 16.58 19.67
C ASP A 10 -19.13 15.88 19.52
N GLN A 11 -19.18 15.06 18.46
CA GLN A 11 -19.77 13.70 18.28
C GLN A 11 -20.41 12.98 19.51
N PRO A 12 -21.42 12.09 19.32
CA PRO A 12 -21.20 10.84 18.57
C PRO A 12 -22.35 10.35 17.66
N LEU A 13 -21.96 9.92 16.45
CA LEU A 13 -22.75 9.05 15.57
C LEU A 13 -22.80 7.63 16.17
N HIS A 14 -23.80 7.36 17.01
CA HIS A 14 -24.16 6.00 17.38
C HIS A 14 -25.19 5.47 16.37
N VAL A 15 -24.72 4.84 15.29
CA VAL A 15 -25.60 4.06 14.40
C VAL A 15 -25.76 2.68 15.03
N GLN A 16 -26.83 2.52 15.82
CA GLN A 16 -27.29 1.21 16.30
C GLN A 16 -27.65 0.34 15.09
N ALA A 17 -26.88 -0.73 14.87
CA ALA A 17 -27.29 -1.83 14.00
C ALA A 17 -28.47 -2.57 14.65
N GLN A 18 -29.69 -2.35 14.16
CA GLN A 18 -30.84 -3.17 14.55
C GLN A 18 -30.79 -4.51 13.81
N ILE A 19 -30.27 -5.54 14.49
CA ILE A 19 -30.48 -6.93 14.08
C ILE A 19 -31.87 -7.34 14.59
N ARG A 20 -32.90 -7.33 13.72
CA ARG A 20 -34.18 -7.99 14.02
C ARG A 20 -34.05 -9.47 13.69
N VAL A 21 -34.01 -10.30 14.73
CA VAL A 21 -34.18 -11.76 14.63
C VAL A 21 -35.66 -12.04 14.36
N ALA A 22 -35.99 -12.62 13.22
CA ALA A 22 -37.36 -12.99 12.88
C ALA A 22 -37.80 -14.22 13.70
N GLN A 23 -38.87 -14.07 14.49
CA GLN A 23 -39.64 -15.19 15.05
C GLN A 23 -40.21 -16.05 13.92
N ALA A 24 -40.15 -17.37 14.08
CA ALA A 24 -40.74 -18.32 13.14
C ALA A 24 -42.27 -18.16 13.05
N PRO A 25 -42.88 -18.19 11.85
CA PRO A 25 -44.33 -18.01 11.71
C PRO A 25 -45.10 -19.30 12.02
N ALA A 26 -46.29 -19.13 12.62
CA ALA A 26 -47.27 -20.19 12.86
C ALA A 26 -47.85 -20.76 11.54
N PRO A 27 -48.26 -22.04 11.51
CA PRO A 27 -48.70 -22.71 10.29
C PRO A 27 -50.10 -22.25 9.86
N GLY A 28 -50.27 -21.92 8.57
CA GLY A 28 -51.61 -21.81 7.96
C GLY A 28 -51.94 -20.54 7.16
N LYS A 29 -50.98 -19.70 6.74
CA LYS A 29 -51.26 -18.61 5.80
C LYS A 29 -50.46 -18.75 4.50
N PRO A 30 -51.08 -18.55 3.31
CA PRO A 30 -50.37 -18.55 2.05
C PRO A 30 -49.45 -17.33 2.00
N ILE A 31 -48.16 -17.56 1.77
CA ILE A 31 -47.17 -16.52 1.52
C ILE A 31 -47.36 -16.07 0.08
N SER A 32 -48.26 -15.11 -0.14
CA SER A 32 -48.40 -14.42 -1.42
C SER A 32 -47.96 -12.98 -1.28
N SER A 33 -47.13 -12.55 -2.23
CA SER A 33 -46.61 -11.20 -2.48
C SER A 33 -45.52 -10.70 -1.52
N GLY A 34 -44.32 -10.45 -2.08
CA GLY A 34 -43.30 -9.65 -1.41
C GLY A 34 -41.83 -9.92 -1.71
N ILE A 35 -41.47 -10.77 -2.67
CA ILE A 35 -40.04 -10.97 -3.04
C ILE A 35 -39.49 -9.79 -3.86
N ALA A 36 -40.36 -8.89 -4.34
CA ALA A 36 -39.98 -7.72 -5.13
C ALA A 36 -39.17 -6.63 -4.39
N SER A 37 -38.88 -6.77 -3.09
CA SER A 37 -38.22 -5.72 -2.30
C SER A 37 -36.83 -6.09 -1.74
N GLN A 38 -36.21 -7.22 -2.13
CA GLN A 38 -34.91 -7.63 -1.58
C GLN A 38 -33.79 -7.83 -2.61
N THR A 39 -33.94 -7.36 -3.84
CA THR A 39 -32.82 -7.29 -4.80
C THR A 39 -32.07 -5.96 -4.64
N THR A 40 -31.56 -5.69 -3.44
CA THR A 40 -30.57 -4.61 -3.29
C THR A 40 -29.35 -5.02 -4.13
N PRO A 41 -28.93 -4.21 -5.12
CA PRO A 41 -27.74 -4.51 -5.89
C PRO A 41 -26.53 -4.66 -4.94
N PRO A 42 -25.59 -5.56 -5.24
CA PRO A 42 -24.39 -5.70 -4.43
C PRO A 42 -23.67 -4.35 -4.30
N PRO A 43 -23.09 -4.05 -3.13
CA PRO A 43 -22.34 -2.80 -2.94
C PRO A 43 -21.21 -2.73 -3.97
N ALA A 44 -21.01 -1.54 -4.54
CA ALA A 44 -19.99 -1.31 -5.55
C ALA A 44 -18.59 -1.60 -5.01
N ALA A 45 -17.74 -2.22 -5.83
CA ALA A 45 -16.33 -2.42 -5.52
C ALA A 45 -15.61 -1.09 -5.21
N SER A 46 -14.76 -1.10 -4.17
CA SER A 46 -13.86 -0.01 -3.79
C SER A 46 -12.92 0.37 -4.95
N GLU A 47 -12.48 1.63 -5.03
CA GLU A 47 -11.54 2.08 -6.06
C GLU A 47 -10.21 1.29 -6.03
N PRO A 48 -9.57 1.06 -7.19
CA PRO A 48 -8.24 0.45 -7.26
C PRO A 48 -7.19 1.27 -6.53
N PHE A 49 -6.47 0.58 -5.65
CA PHE A 49 -5.23 1.07 -5.10
C PHE A 49 -4.23 1.28 -6.24
N ASN A 50 -3.68 2.48 -6.33
CA ASN A 50 -2.73 2.87 -7.37
C ASN A 50 -1.36 3.16 -6.76
N LEU A 51 -0.33 2.61 -7.40
CA LEU A 51 1.06 2.97 -7.13
C LEU A 51 1.38 4.32 -7.76
N ASN A 52 1.92 5.24 -6.95
CA ASN A 52 2.54 6.43 -7.51
C ASN A 52 3.97 6.08 -7.93
N HIS A 53 4.08 5.52 -9.14
CA HIS A 53 5.35 5.05 -9.70
C HIS A 53 6.39 6.16 -9.75
N GLU A 54 5.99 7.40 -10.06
CA GLU A 54 6.91 8.53 -10.15
C GLU A 54 7.62 8.79 -8.83
N ILE A 55 6.89 8.72 -7.70
CA ILE A 55 7.49 8.90 -6.37
C ILE A 55 8.44 7.75 -6.05
N VAL A 56 8.04 6.51 -6.34
CA VAL A 56 8.83 5.32 -6.02
C VAL A 56 10.14 5.26 -6.79
N GLU A 57 10.07 5.50 -8.10
CA GLU A 57 11.25 5.56 -8.95
C GLU A 57 12.15 6.75 -8.56
N ALA A 58 11.56 7.91 -8.25
CA ALA A 58 12.32 9.07 -7.81
C ALA A 58 13.08 8.81 -6.50
N LEU A 59 12.48 8.13 -5.52
CA LEU A 59 13.14 7.78 -4.25
C LEU A 59 14.30 6.81 -4.44
N ASN A 60 14.11 5.76 -5.25
CA ASN A 60 15.18 4.83 -5.58
C ASN A 60 16.31 5.54 -6.33
N LYS A 61 15.98 6.36 -7.32
CA LYS A 61 16.96 7.13 -8.09
C LYS A 61 17.74 8.10 -7.21
N ALA A 62 17.07 8.89 -6.38
CA ALA A 62 17.72 9.83 -5.47
C ALA A 62 18.70 9.12 -4.51
N THR A 63 18.31 7.94 -4.01
CA THR A 63 19.17 7.10 -3.16
C THR A 63 20.42 6.63 -3.93
N VAL A 64 20.25 6.19 -5.18
CA VAL A 64 21.36 5.76 -6.07
C VAL A 64 22.30 6.92 -6.38
N ASP A 65 21.76 8.11 -6.66
CA ASP A 65 22.54 9.29 -6.97
C ASP A 65 23.40 9.70 -5.76
N ALA A 66 22.81 9.76 -4.56
CA ALA A 66 23.53 10.04 -3.31
C ALA A 66 24.60 8.98 -3.01
N LEU A 67 24.29 7.70 -3.24
CA LEU A 67 25.25 6.61 -3.08
C LEU A 67 26.43 6.73 -4.04
N THR A 68 26.19 7.10 -5.29
CA THR A 68 27.23 7.27 -6.31
C THR A 68 28.21 8.40 -5.91
N VAL A 69 27.68 9.50 -5.38
CA VAL A 69 28.50 10.59 -4.83
C VAL A 69 29.37 10.09 -3.67
N TYR A 70 28.77 9.36 -2.73
CA TYR A 70 29.52 8.83 -1.58
C TYR A 70 30.59 7.80 -1.98
N GLU A 71 30.31 6.92 -2.93
CA GLU A 71 31.29 5.97 -3.48
C GLU A 71 32.46 6.68 -4.16
N THR A 72 32.20 7.79 -4.84
CA THR A 72 33.24 8.63 -5.44
C THR A 72 34.16 9.23 -4.37
N ASP A 73 33.60 9.69 -3.25
CA ASP A 73 34.38 10.19 -2.12
C ASP A 73 35.23 9.09 -1.46
N ILE A 74 34.67 7.89 -1.28
CA ILE A 74 35.43 6.73 -0.79
C ILE A 74 36.58 6.39 -1.75
N GLY A 75 36.32 6.38 -3.05
CA GLY A 75 37.33 6.15 -4.08
C GLY A 75 38.45 7.19 -4.03
N THR A 76 38.08 8.47 -3.90
CA THR A 76 39.02 9.59 -3.77
C THR A 76 39.88 9.46 -2.52
N ARG A 77 39.26 9.10 -1.38
CA ARG A 77 39.98 8.83 -0.13
C ARG A 77 41.01 7.71 -0.31
N ARG A 78 40.61 6.56 -0.87
CA ARG A 78 41.51 5.42 -1.12
C ARG A 78 42.66 5.81 -2.06
N ALA A 79 42.38 6.59 -3.10
CA ALA A 79 43.39 7.09 -4.02
C ALA A 79 44.42 8.00 -3.33
N ILE A 80 43.99 8.88 -2.41
CA ILE A 80 44.90 9.71 -1.61
C ILE A 80 45.75 8.83 -0.68
N GLU A 81 45.14 7.87 0.02
CA GLU A 81 45.82 6.96 0.93
C GLU A 81 46.93 6.15 0.22
N GLN A 82 46.64 5.65 -0.99
CA GLN A 82 47.55 4.84 -1.82
C GLN A 82 48.56 5.64 -2.65
N SER A 83 48.39 6.97 -2.76
CA SER A 83 49.29 7.81 -3.56
C SER A 83 50.73 7.86 -3.02
N ASN A 84 51.68 8.31 -3.85
CA ASN A 84 53.07 8.55 -3.44
C ASN A 84 53.31 9.93 -2.78
N LEU A 85 52.25 10.60 -2.32
CA LEU A 85 52.36 11.90 -1.65
C LEU A 85 53.12 11.79 -0.32
N ALA A 86 53.86 12.85 0.03
CA ALA A 86 54.47 12.97 1.35
C ALA A 86 53.40 12.85 2.47
N PRO A 87 53.74 12.27 3.64
CA PRO A 87 52.76 12.05 4.71
C PRO A 87 51.96 13.29 5.11
N ALA A 88 52.61 14.46 5.24
CA ALA A 88 51.95 15.72 5.57
C ALA A 88 50.96 16.18 4.47
N ALA A 89 51.32 15.98 3.19
CA ALA A 89 50.45 16.31 2.07
C ALA A 89 49.24 15.37 1.99
N LYS A 90 49.41 14.07 2.31
CA LYS A 90 48.29 13.13 2.45
C LYS A 90 47.33 13.57 3.55
N GLN A 91 47.87 13.85 4.74
CA GLN A 91 47.07 14.29 5.88
C GLN A 91 46.26 15.55 5.57
N HIS A 92 46.90 16.54 4.93
CA HIS A 92 46.22 17.76 4.51
C HIS A 92 45.07 17.50 3.51
N LYS A 93 45.31 16.69 2.46
CA LYS A 93 44.25 16.35 1.48
C LYS A 93 43.12 15.54 2.10
N LEU A 94 43.44 14.59 2.98
CA LEU A 94 42.42 13.82 3.71
C LEU A 94 41.60 14.72 4.65
N ALA A 95 42.24 15.69 5.31
CA ALA A 95 41.55 16.67 6.14
C ALA A 95 40.59 17.56 5.32
N GLN A 96 40.97 17.92 4.10
CA GLN A 96 40.11 18.66 3.17
C GLN A 96 38.90 17.85 2.69
N LEU A 97 39.06 16.55 2.45
CA LEU A 97 37.99 15.66 1.98
C LEU A 97 37.01 15.29 3.11
N ARG A 98 37.48 15.25 4.36
CA ARG A 98 36.73 14.73 5.51
C ARG A 98 35.33 15.35 5.69
N PRO A 99 35.13 16.67 5.61
CA PRO A 99 33.79 17.25 5.80
C PRO A 99 32.77 16.79 4.76
N SER A 100 33.18 16.70 3.48
CA SER A 100 32.32 16.20 2.41
C SER A 100 31.97 14.74 2.62
N LEU A 101 32.95 13.92 2.99
CA LEU A 101 32.77 12.49 3.22
C LEU A 101 31.80 12.21 4.39
N GLU A 102 31.93 12.93 5.50
CA GLU A 102 31.02 12.81 6.65
C GLU A 102 29.59 13.28 6.31
N ARG A 103 29.47 14.36 5.52
CA ARG A 103 28.18 14.87 5.05
C ARG A 103 27.49 13.86 4.14
N HIS A 104 28.17 13.39 3.09
CA HIS A 104 27.58 12.45 2.13
C HIS A 104 27.30 11.09 2.76
N ALA A 105 28.11 10.63 3.71
CA ALA A 105 27.83 9.43 4.51
C ALA A 105 26.49 9.56 5.27
N THR A 106 26.25 10.72 5.88
CA THR A 106 25.01 10.99 6.61
C THR A 106 23.82 11.10 5.65
N GLU A 107 24.00 11.82 4.54
CA GLU A 107 22.96 12.02 3.53
C GLU A 107 22.50 10.70 2.90
N VAL A 108 23.44 9.87 2.43
CA VAL A 108 23.10 8.60 1.80
C VAL A 108 22.43 7.63 2.79
N ARG A 109 22.86 7.63 4.06
CA ARG A 109 22.21 6.83 5.10
C ARG A 109 20.76 7.27 5.29
N ASN A 110 20.54 8.57 5.47
CA ASN A 110 19.20 9.12 5.70
C ASN A 110 18.28 8.87 4.50
N MET A 111 18.79 9.00 3.27
CA MET A 111 18.02 8.69 2.06
C MET A 111 17.66 7.20 1.97
N ALA A 112 18.61 6.31 2.26
CA ALA A 112 18.36 4.87 2.24
C ALA A 112 17.32 4.44 3.29
N ASP A 113 17.42 4.96 4.51
CA ASP A 113 16.48 4.67 5.58
C ASP A 113 15.07 5.20 5.24
N ALA A 114 14.98 6.45 4.79
CA ALA A 114 13.71 7.05 4.39
C ALA A 114 13.06 6.32 3.21
N ASN A 115 13.87 5.88 2.24
CA ASN A 115 13.39 5.11 1.10
C ASN A 115 12.82 3.75 1.56
N VAL A 116 13.55 2.99 2.38
CA VAL A 116 13.04 1.72 2.93
C VAL A 116 11.76 1.92 3.72
N GLU A 117 11.72 2.91 4.62
CA GLU A 117 10.53 3.22 5.40
C GLU A 117 9.31 3.52 4.50
N TRP A 118 9.51 4.33 3.46
CA TRP A 118 8.45 4.69 2.52
C TRP A 118 7.98 3.48 1.72
N GLN A 119 8.88 2.71 1.12
CA GLN A 119 8.51 1.53 0.32
C GLN A 119 7.82 0.47 1.17
N GLN A 120 8.23 0.29 2.42
CA GLN A 120 7.55 -0.65 3.32
C GLN A 120 6.15 -0.20 3.69
N ARG A 121 5.94 1.09 3.98
CA ARG A 121 4.59 1.62 4.22
C ARG A 121 3.70 1.40 3.01
N PHE A 122 4.23 1.66 1.82
CA PHE A 122 3.50 1.45 0.58
C PHE A 122 3.18 -0.02 0.33
N LEU A 123 4.14 -0.93 0.55
CA LEU A 123 3.92 -2.38 0.46
C LEU A 123 2.83 -2.87 1.40
N ARG A 124 2.75 -2.35 2.63
CA ARG A 124 1.65 -2.67 3.56
C ARG A 124 0.29 -2.24 3.00
N GLN A 125 0.19 -1.03 2.45
CA GLN A 125 -1.06 -0.55 1.84
C GLN A 125 -1.47 -1.41 0.63
N ALA A 126 -0.52 -1.79 -0.21
CA ALA A 126 -0.75 -2.68 -1.33
C ALA A 126 -1.23 -4.08 -0.88
N TRP A 127 -0.67 -4.59 0.21
CA TRP A 127 -1.09 -5.86 0.83
C TRP A 127 -2.53 -5.80 1.33
N ASP A 128 -2.87 -4.74 2.08
CA ASP A 128 -4.22 -4.55 2.60
C ASP A 128 -5.25 -4.45 1.47
N ALA A 129 -4.93 -3.69 0.41
CA ALA A 129 -5.77 -3.58 -0.78
C ALA A 129 -5.94 -4.93 -1.51
N LYS A 130 -4.87 -5.70 -1.67
CA LYS A 130 -4.92 -7.07 -2.25
C LYS A 130 -5.82 -7.98 -1.42
N ARG A 131 -5.75 -7.91 -0.10
CA ARG A 131 -6.61 -8.69 0.80
C ARG A 131 -8.07 -8.29 0.65
N GLU A 132 -8.38 -7.00 0.67
CA GLU A 132 -9.74 -6.48 0.51
C GLU A 132 -10.35 -6.87 -0.85
N ALA A 133 -9.58 -6.73 -1.94
CA ALA A 133 -10.02 -7.14 -3.27
C ALA A 133 -10.28 -8.65 -3.35
N GLY A 134 -9.45 -9.47 -2.70
CA GLY A 134 -9.66 -10.90 -2.55
C GLY A 134 -10.96 -11.25 -1.80
N GLU A 135 -11.27 -10.53 -0.72
CA GLU A 135 -12.52 -10.70 0.03
C GLU A 135 -13.75 -10.23 -0.76
N ALA A 136 -13.64 -9.11 -1.49
CA ALA A 136 -14.69 -8.60 -2.37
C ALA A 136 -15.02 -9.61 -3.47
N SER A 137 -14.01 -10.18 -4.14
CA SER A 137 -14.18 -11.21 -5.16
C SER A 137 -14.85 -12.48 -4.59
N LYS A 138 -14.46 -12.93 -3.40
CA LYS A 138 -15.13 -14.05 -2.70
C LYS A 138 -16.60 -13.75 -2.41
N ARG A 139 -16.91 -12.54 -1.93
CA ARG A 139 -18.31 -12.11 -1.68
C ARG A 139 -19.12 -12.09 -2.97
N ALA A 140 -18.58 -11.54 -4.07
CA ALA A 140 -19.25 -11.51 -5.36
C ALA A 140 -19.54 -12.93 -5.90
N GLY A 141 -18.58 -13.85 -5.80
CA GLY A 141 -18.77 -15.25 -6.17
C GLY A 141 -19.85 -15.95 -5.34
N LYS A 142 -19.90 -15.68 -4.02
CA LYS A 142 -20.97 -16.18 -3.14
C LYS A 142 -22.34 -15.62 -3.52
N THR A 143 -22.43 -14.34 -3.87
CA THR A 143 -23.67 -13.71 -4.35
C THR A 143 -24.14 -14.34 -5.64
N LEU A 144 -23.24 -14.60 -6.60
CA LEU A 144 -23.58 -15.30 -7.84
C LEU A 144 -24.10 -16.72 -7.58
N TRP A 145 -23.45 -17.45 -6.68
CA TRP A 145 -23.89 -18.78 -6.28
C TRP A 145 -25.31 -18.72 -5.68
N LEU A 146 -25.55 -17.83 -4.72
CA LEU A 146 -26.88 -17.65 -4.11
C LEU A 146 -27.93 -17.29 -5.18
N ALA A 147 -27.64 -16.31 -6.04
CA ALA A 147 -28.53 -15.88 -7.10
C ALA A 147 -28.99 -17.04 -7.99
N ARG A 148 -28.06 -17.91 -8.41
CA ARG A 148 -28.36 -19.08 -9.26
C ARG A 148 -29.27 -20.11 -8.58
N HIS A 149 -29.23 -20.19 -7.26
CA HIS A 149 -29.97 -21.20 -6.49
C HIS A 149 -31.28 -20.69 -5.88
N THR A 150 -31.48 -19.38 -5.80
CA THR A 150 -32.66 -18.78 -5.16
C THR A 150 -33.54 -17.99 -6.12
N VAL A 151 -32.98 -17.40 -7.18
CA VAL A 151 -33.74 -16.61 -8.15
C VAL A 151 -34.24 -17.50 -9.27
N HIS A 152 -35.56 -17.58 -9.42
CA HIS A 152 -36.21 -18.33 -10.49
C HIS A 152 -36.22 -17.49 -11.77
N SER A 153 -35.80 -18.08 -12.89
CA SER A 153 -35.67 -17.40 -14.19
C SER A 153 -36.96 -16.77 -14.71
N GLU A 154 -38.12 -17.26 -14.26
CA GLU A 154 -39.45 -16.77 -14.62
C GLU A 154 -39.87 -15.54 -13.80
N THR A 155 -39.10 -15.14 -12.79
CA THR A 155 -39.39 -13.96 -11.97
C THR A 155 -39.15 -12.68 -12.78
N PRO A 156 -40.10 -11.72 -12.79
CA PRO A 156 -39.89 -10.42 -13.41
C PRO A 156 -38.60 -9.76 -12.90
N GLY A 157 -37.71 -9.36 -13.81
CA GLY A 157 -36.43 -8.73 -13.46
C GLY A 157 -35.27 -9.69 -13.14
N ALA A 158 -35.49 -11.02 -13.15
CA ALA A 158 -34.43 -12.00 -12.88
C ALA A 158 -33.23 -11.86 -13.84
N ALA A 159 -33.49 -11.64 -15.14
CA ALA A 159 -32.44 -11.45 -16.15
C ALA A 159 -31.54 -10.25 -15.81
N GLN A 160 -32.13 -9.09 -15.51
CA GLN A 160 -31.40 -7.87 -15.14
C GLN A 160 -30.59 -8.06 -13.84
N TYR A 161 -31.14 -8.79 -12.87
CA TYR A 161 -30.44 -9.13 -11.64
C TYR A 161 -29.24 -10.03 -11.90
N PHE A 162 -29.40 -11.09 -12.70
CA PHE A 162 -28.29 -11.95 -13.09
C PHE A 162 -27.20 -11.18 -13.83
N ASP A 163 -27.56 -10.34 -14.81
CA ASP A 163 -26.61 -9.49 -15.54
C ASP A 163 -25.84 -8.57 -14.59
N SER A 164 -26.51 -7.97 -13.60
CA SER A 164 -25.85 -7.16 -12.57
C SER A 164 -24.88 -7.96 -11.72
N VAL A 165 -25.26 -9.18 -11.31
CA VAL A 165 -24.42 -10.03 -10.46
C VAL A 165 -23.21 -10.56 -11.24
N TYR A 166 -23.38 -10.95 -12.51
CA TYR A 166 -22.27 -11.30 -13.39
C TYR A 166 -21.32 -10.13 -13.61
N GLY A 167 -21.87 -8.93 -13.88
CA GLY A 167 -21.08 -7.71 -14.02
C GLY A 167 -20.24 -7.40 -12.77
N GLU A 168 -20.78 -7.64 -11.57
CA GLU A 168 -20.04 -7.43 -10.33
C GLU A 168 -18.93 -8.47 -10.09
N VAL A 169 -19.17 -9.73 -10.47
CA VAL A 169 -18.11 -10.77 -10.45
C VAL A 169 -16.96 -10.38 -11.38
N ASP A 170 -17.27 -9.92 -12.60
CA ASP A 170 -16.23 -9.50 -13.54
C ASP A 170 -15.46 -8.27 -13.06
N ARG A 171 -16.14 -7.25 -12.52
CA ARG A 171 -15.48 -6.06 -11.95
C ARG A 171 -14.56 -6.43 -10.80
N THR A 172 -15.05 -7.21 -9.83
CA THR A 172 -14.25 -7.61 -8.66
C THR A 172 -13.10 -8.54 -9.05
N ARG A 173 -13.23 -9.35 -10.11
CA ARG A 173 -12.13 -10.13 -10.69
C ARG A 173 -11.05 -9.23 -11.28
N ILE A 174 -11.42 -8.30 -12.16
CA ILE A 174 -10.47 -7.35 -12.79
C ILE A 174 -9.77 -6.52 -11.70
N GLN A 175 -10.52 -6.07 -10.71
CA GLN A 175 -9.99 -5.32 -9.58
C GLN A 175 -8.95 -6.12 -8.80
N LYS A 176 -9.26 -7.38 -8.47
CA LYS A 176 -8.34 -8.28 -7.80
C LYS A 176 -7.04 -8.44 -8.60
N GLU A 177 -7.13 -8.73 -9.90
CA GLU A 177 -5.97 -8.86 -10.79
C GLU A 177 -5.11 -7.58 -10.80
N ARG A 178 -5.73 -6.39 -10.87
CA ARG A 178 -5.00 -5.11 -10.79
C ARG A 178 -4.28 -4.92 -9.46
N THR A 179 -4.96 -5.18 -8.34
CA THR A 179 -4.34 -5.04 -7.01
C THR A 179 -3.22 -6.06 -6.76
N GLU A 180 -3.31 -7.26 -7.35
CA GLU A 180 -2.23 -8.26 -7.30
C GLU A 180 -0.99 -7.75 -8.05
N ASN A 181 -1.16 -7.18 -9.25
CA ASN A 181 -0.04 -6.60 -10.01
C ASN A 181 0.64 -5.45 -9.25
N VAL A 182 -0.14 -4.55 -8.65
CA VAL A 182 0.38 -3.43 -7.86
C VAL A 182 1.14 -3.92 -6.62
N TYR A 183 0.64 -4.96 -5.96
CA TYR A 183 1.35 -5.58 -4.83
C TYR A 183 2.69 -6.18 -5.25
N ASP A 184 2.72 -6.92 -6.35
CA ASP A 184 3.96 -7.54 -6.86
C ASP A 184 5.00 -6.49 -7.25
N GLU A 185 4.56 -5.33 -7.72
CA GLU A 185 5.42 -4.19 -8.03
C GLU A 185 5.92 -3.46 -6.77
N ALA A 186 5.04 -3.19 -5.81
CA ALA A 186 5.43 -2.66 -4.51
C ALA A 186 6.48 -3.56 -3.83
N GLN A 187 6.34 -4.88 -3.95
CA GLN A 187 7.31 -5.85 -3.42
C GLN A 187 8.67 -5.74 -4.13
N ARG A 188 8.68 -5.56 -5.46
CA ARG A 188 9.92 -5.33 -6.22
C ARG A 188 10.65 -4.08 -5.72
N HIS A 189 9.94 -2.95 -5.60
CA HIS A 189 10.54 -1.68 -5.17
C HIS A 189 11.01 -1.71 -3.71
N ALA A 190 10.25 -2.33 -2.81
CA ALA A 190 10.69 -2.53 -1.42
C ALA A 190 11.97 -3.39 -1.36
N GLY A 191 12.06 -4.43 -2.19
CA GLY A 191 13.27 -5.26 -2.33
C GLY A 191 14.47 -4.48 -2.86
N GLU A 192 14.27 -3.60 -3.84
CA GLU A 192 15.32 -2.70 -4.36
C GLU A 192 15.81 -1.70 -3.32
N ALA A 193 14.90 -1.01 -2.62
CA ALA A 193 15.25 -0.08 -1.55
C ALA A 193 16.05 -0.78 -0.45
N HIS A 194 15.65 -2.00 -0.08
CA HIS A 194 16.39 -2.78 0.92
C HIS A 194 17.81 -3.12 0.44
N LYS A 195 17.98 -3.55 -0.82
CA LYS A 195 19.33 -3.81 -1.38
C LYS A 195 20.20 -2.54 -1.37
N LEU A 196 19.62 -1.38 -1.68
CA LEU A 196 20.33 -0.10 -1.62
C LEU A 196 20.77 0.22 -0.19
N GLN A 197 19.89 0.07 0.79
CA GLN A 197 20.22 0.24 2.20
C GLN A 197 21.35 -0.69 2.64
N LEU A 198 21.30 -1.98 2.30
CA LEU A 198 22.38 -2.92 2.61
C LEU A 198 23.72 -2.47 2.03
N ARG A 199 23.74 -1.98 0.78
CA ARG A 199 24.96 -1.45 0.14
C ARG A 199 25.49 -0.22 0.85
N VAL A 200 24.62 0.71 1.23
CA VAL A 200 24.99 1.91 2.00
C VAL A 200 25.64 1.53 3.33
N TYR A 201 25.00 0.66 4.10
CA TYR A 201 25.51 0.24 5.41
C TYR A 201 26.81 -0.56 5.31
N HIS A 202 26.96 -1.38 4.25
CA HIS A 202 28.22 -2.04 3.96
C HIS A 202 29.37 -1.04 3.74
N LEU A 203 29.15 0.02 2.95
CA LEU A 203 30.17 1.05 2.70
C LEU A 203 30.49 1.89 3.94
N LEU A 204 29.49 2.12 4.79
CA LEU A 204 29.66 2.81 6.07
C LEU A 204 30.36 1.93 7.12
N GLY A 205 30.47 0.61 6.89
CA GLY A 205 31.08 -0.32 7.83
C GLY A 205 30.23 -0.54 9.10
N VAL A 206 28.92 -0.32 9.01
CA VAL A 206 27.98 -0.46 10.13
C VAL A 206 26.89 -1.47 9.80
N LYS A 207 26.31 -2.08 10.85
CA LYS A 207 25.20 -3.01 10.68
C LYS A 207 23.93 -2.26 10.29
N PRO A 208 23.17 -2.71 9.28
CA PRO A 208 21.87 -2.13 8.94
C PRO A 208 20.87 -2.29 10.09
N PRO A 209 19.94 -1.33 10.27
CA PRO A 209 18.83 -1.50 11.19
C PRO A 209 17.96 -2.68 10.75
N PRO A 210 17.25 -3.32 11.68
CA PRO A 210 16.23 -4.29 11.31
C PRO A 210 15.18 -3.62 10.44
N LEU A 211 14.58 -4.39 9.54
CA LEU A 211 13.49 -3.90 8.73
C LEU A 211 12.33 -3.46 9.65
N PRO A 212 11.64 -2.34 9.39
CA PRO A 212 10.52 -1.82 10.20
C PRO A 212 9.29 -2.75 10.38
N LEU A 213 9.39 -4.03 10.02
CA LEU A 213 8.28 -4.97 9.84
C LEU A 213 8.52 -6.39 10.37
N GLU A 214 9.58 -6.64 11.14
CA GLU A 214 9.67 -7.88 11.93
C GLU A 214 8.67 -7.88 13.09
#